data_AF-A0AAU1EUZ8-F1
#
_entry.id   AF-A0AAU1EUZ8-F1
#
_cell.length_a   1.000
_cell.length_b   1.000
_cell.length_c   1.000
_cell.angle_alpha   90.00
_cell.angle_beta   90.00
_cell.angle_gamma   90.00
#
_symmetry.space_group_name_H-M   'P 1'
#
loop_
_entity.id
_entity.type
_entity.pdbx_description
1 polymer ?
#
loop_
_entity_poly.entity_id
_entity_poly.type
_entity_poly.pdbx_seq_one_letter_code
_entity_poly.pdbx_strand_id
1 'polypeptide(L)'
;MAEPSRYDKQLDILIALITYMALTRWRSRSPNGLAKDLGLSEEAVTRTLDEFPGIFRKSANFYPTDAGPQNSYTLHARFARRRPRGVDAASQQPPNTQNLALLSDPEPTQDGTGEELDADTLRALLDFVTGRAEAERAVHLHSASQKYILLGAVAASLVSLLATIIQAVR
;
A
#
# COMPACT_ATOMS: atom_id res chain seq x y z
N MET A 1 9.23 10.04 -15.71
CA MET A 1 8.81 8.64 -15.52
C MET A 1 8.75 8.42 -14.02
N ALA A 2 7.62 8.00 -13.46
CA ALA A 2 7.52 7.72 -12.03
C ALA A 2 8.34 6.46 -11.72
N GLU A 3 9.14 6.50 -10.66
CA GLU A 3 9.82 5.30 -10.14
C GLU A 3 8.77 4.23 -9.81
N PRO A 4 9.03 2.95 -10.10
CA PRO A 4 8.08 1.89 -9.77
C PRO A 4 7.81 1.87 -8.27
N SER A 5 6.54 1.70 -7.88
CA SER A 5 6.11 1.61 -6.48
C SER A 5 6.91 0.53 -5.75
N ARG A 6 7.45 0.88 -4.58
CA ARG A 6 8.37 0.00 -3.82
C ARG A 6 7.76 -0.44 -2.50
N TYR A 7 7.50 -1.73 -2.39
CA TYR A 7 7.00 -2.38 -1.17
C TYR A 7 8.00 -2.19 -0.03
N ASP A 8 9.30 -2.29 -0.29
CA ASP A 8 10.33 -2.21 0.76
C ASP A 8 10.42 -0.87 1.48
N LYS A 9 10.06 0.22 0.80
CA LYS A 9 10.11 1.59 1.31
C LYS A 9 8.86 2.01 2.06
N GLN A 10 7.74 1.33 1.82
CA GLN A 10 6.44 1.69 2.37
C GLN A 10 5.83 0.59 3.23
N LEU A 11 6.61 -0.45 3.55
CA LEU A 11 6.17 -1.62 4.30
C LEU A 11 5.45 -1.23 5.61
N ASP A 12 6.02 -0.31 6.38
CA ASP A 12 5.45 0.10 7.67
C ASP A 12 4.08 0.77 7.50
N ILE A 13 3.96 1.65 6.50
CA ILE A 13 2.69 2.34 6.18
C ILE A 13 1.69 1.34 5.61
N LEU A 14 2.11 0.42 4.74
CA LEU A 14 1.26 -0.63 4.19
C LEU A 14 0.69 -1.50 5.31
N ILE A 15 1.52 -2.00 6.23
CA ILE A 15 1.08 -2.81 7.36
C ILE A 15 0.06 -2.02 8.21
N ALA A 16 0.35 -0.76 8.52
CA ALA A 16 -0.55 0.08 9.31
C ALA A 16 -1.91 0.28 8.62
N LEU A 17 -1.90 0.67 7.34
CA LEU A 17 -3.11 0.90 6.54
C LEU A 17 -3.92 -0.38 6.36
N ILE A 18 -3.27 -1.50 6.02
CA ILE A 18 -3.92 -2.80 5.85
C ILE A 18 -4.57 -3.23 7.16
N THR A 19 -3.84 -3.20 8.27
CA THR A 19 -4.34 -3.66 9.56
C THR A 19 -5.51 -2.79 10.02
N TYR A 20 -5.35 -1.48 9.95
CA TYR A 20 -6.41 -0.55 10.33
C TYR A 20 -7.65 -0.71 9.45
N MET A 21 -7.48 -0.70 8.13
CA MET A 21 -8.60 -0.82 7.21
C MET A 21 -9.23 -2.22 7.23
N ALA A 22 -8.52 -3.25 7.69
CA ALA A 22 -9.05 -4.61 7.83
C ALA A 22 -9.98 -4.74 9.05
N LEU A 23 -9.58 -4.12 10.16
CA LEU A 23 -10.22 -4.27 11.47
C LEU A 23 -11.20 -3.15 11.80
N THR A 24 -11.16 -2.05 11.05
CA THR A 24 -12.05 -0.92 11.31
C THR A 24 -13.46 -1.14 10.79
N ARG A 25 -14.44 -0.68 11.56
CA ARG A 25 -15.87 -0.66 11.19
C ARG A 25 -16.16 0.17 9.94
N TRP A 26 -15.31 1.13 9.61
CA TRP A 26 -15.50 1.97 8.43
C TRP A 26 -15.28 1.19 7.15
N ARG A 27 -16.22 1.25 6.19
CA ARG A 27 -16.11 0.54 4.91
C ARG A 27 -15.06 1.16 3.99
N SER A 28 -14.91 2.47 4.04
CA SER A 28 -13.91 3.25 3.33
C SER A 28 -13.45 4.42 4.20
N ARG A 29 -12.26 4.95 3.92
CA ARG A 29 -11.73 6.13 4.61
C ARG A 29 -11.00 7.06 3.64
N SER A 30 -11.03 8.36 3.95
CA SER A 30 -10.21 9.36 3.25
C SER A 30 -8.76 9.30 3.75
N PRO A 31 -7.79 9.76 2.94
CA PRO A 31 -6.39 9.88 3.37
C PRO A 31 -6.23 10.74 4.62
N ASN A 32 -6.93 11.87 4.71
CA ASN A 32 -6.90 12.72 5.90
C ASN A 32 -7.38 11.99 7.17
N GLY A 33 -8.49 11.24 7.07
CA GLY A 33 -9.01 10.45 8.19
C GLY A 33 -8.02 9.36 8.63
N LEU A 34 -7.44 8.64 7.68
CA LEU A 34 -6.43 7.60 7.94
C LEU A 34 -5.17 8.19 8.59
N ALA A 35 -4.69 9.34 8.09
CA ALA A 35 -3.53 10.03 8.62
C ALA A 35 -3.75 10.44 10.08
N LYS A 36 -4.92 10.99 10.40
CA LYS A 36 -5.30 11.37 11.76
C LYS A 36 -5.42 10.18 12.70
N ASP A 37 -6.06 9.10 12.26
CA ASP A 37 -6.26 7.91 13.08
C ASP A 37 -4.94 7.16 13.36
N LEU A 38 -4.01 7.17 12.41
CA LEU A 38 -2.74 6.44 12.50
C LEU A 38 -1.56 7.30 12.98
N GLY A 39 -1.75 8.62 13.13
CA GLY A 39 -0.67 9.55 13.45
C GLY A 39 0.41 9.62 12.35
N LEU A 40 0.01 9.43 11.08
CA LEU A 40 0.90 9.45 9.92
C LEU A 40 0.74 10.75 9.13
N SER A 41 1.70 11.06 8.26
CA SER A 41 1.54 12.19 7.35
C SER A 41 0.53 11.87 6.25
N GLU A 42 -0.37 12.81 5.97
CA GLU A 42 -1.41 12.65 4.95
C GLU A 42 -0.82 12.45 3.56
N GLU A 43 0.29 13.12 3.25
CA GLU A 43 1.03 12.95 2.00
C GLU A 43 1.54 11.50 1.85
N ALA A 44 2.15 10.94 2.90
CA ALA A 44 2.67 9.58 2.83
C ALA A 44 1.53 8.56 2.71
N VAL A 45 0.44 8.75 3.44
CA VAL A 45 -0.77 7.92 3.32
C VAL A 45 -1.34 8.00 1.91
N THR A 46 -1.53 9.20 1.36
CA THR A 46 -2.07 9.41 0.01
C THR A 46 -1.19 8.74 -1.04
N ARG A 47 0.13 8.96 -0.95
CA ARG A 47 1.11 8.33 -1.84
C ARG A 47 1.02 6.81 -1.79
N THR A 48 1.03 6.21 -0.59
CA THR A 48 0.93 4.76 -0.44
C THR A 48 -0.41 4.20 -0.94
N LEU A 49 -1.52 4.91 -0.75
CA LEU A 49 -2.81 4.47 -1.28
C LEU A 49 -2.85 4.51 -2.82
N ASP A 50 -2.26 5.53 -3.43
CA ASP A 50 -2.23 5.70 -4.89
C ASP A 50 -1.21 4.79 -5.59
N GLU A 51 -0.07 4.52 -4.95
CA GLU A 51 1.00 3.68 -5.51
C GLU A 51 0.68 2.18 -5.51
N PHE A 52 -0.28 1.73 -4.69
CA PHE A 52 -0.64 0.32 -4.51
C PHE A 52 -2.10 0.02 -4.90
N PRO A 53 -2.50 0.27 -6.17
CA PRO A 53 -3.88 0.08 -6.62
C PRO A 53 -4.32 -1.40 -6.62
N GLY A 54 -3.38 -2.35 -6.55
CA GLY A 54 -3.71 -3.77 -6.40
C GLY A 54 -4.19 -4.13 -4.98
N ILE A 55 -3.86 -3.30 -3.98
CA ILE A 55 -4.25 -3.51 -2.57
C ILE A 55 -5.43 -2.60 -2.22
N PHE A 56 -5.34 -1.33 -2.63
CA PHE A 56 -6.32 -0.31 -2.30
C PHE A 56 -7.14 0.08 -3.52
N ARG A 57 -8.46 0.06 -3.34
CA ARG A 57 -9.42 0.57 -4.31
C ARG A 57 -9.72 2.03 -4.01
N LYS A 58 -9.46 2.92 -4.99
CA LYS A 58 -9.86 4.33 -4.97
C LYS A 58 -11.30 4.53 -5.44
N SER A 59 -12.08 5.37 -4.76
CA SER A 59 -13.41 5.76 -5.23
C SER A 59 -13.32 6.77 -6.38
N ALA A 60 -14.21 6.65 -7.37
CA ALA A 60 -14.31 7.62 -8.46
C ALA A 60 -14.81 8.99 -7.98
N ASN A 61 -15.67 9.00 -6.96
CA ASN A 61 -16.24 10.23 -6.41
C ASN A 61 -15.31 10.84 -5.36
N PHE A 62 -15.40 12.16 -5.25
CA PHE A 62 -14.87 12.96 -4.16
C PHE A 62 -15.91 13.13 -3.08
N TYR A 63 -15.42 13.29 -1.86
CA TYR A 63 -16.25 13.41 -0.70
C TYR A 63 -15.73 14.53 0.20
N PRO A 64 -16.62 15.32 0.81
CA PRO A 64 -16.21 16.41 1.68
C PRO A 64 -15.50 15.88 2.93
N THR A 65 -14.37 16.47 3.28
CA THR A 65 -13.61 16.20 4.50
C THR A 65 -13.10 17.51 5.11
N ASP A 66 -12.60 17.47 6.34
CA ASP A 66 -12.01 18.63 7.02
C ASP A 66 -10.81 19.23 6.25
N ALA A 67 -10.12 18.41 5.45
CA ALA A 67 -9.01 18.81 4.58
C ALA A 67 -9.44 19.14 3.14
N GLY A 68 -10.75 19.24 2.87
CA GLY A 68 -11.33 19.49 1.54
C GLY A 68 -11.85 18.21 0.85
N PRO A 69 -12.32 18.31 -0.40
CA PRO A 69 -12.86 17.16 -1.12
C PRO A 69 -11.76 16.12 -1.44
N GLN A 70 -11.95 14.88 -0.98
CA GLN A 70 -10.98 13.78 -1.17
C GLN A 70 -11.66 12.50 -1.65
N ASN A 71 -10.91 11.66 -2.39
CA ASN A 71 -11.37 10.30 -2.66
C ASN A 71 -11.33 9.45 -1.39
N SER A 72 -12.21 8.45 -1.33
CA SER A 72 -12.20 7.43 -0.29
C SER A 72 -11.51 6.17 -0.81
N TYR A 73 -10.84 5.46 0.09
CA TYR A 73 -10.13 4.23 -0.21
C TYR A 73 -10.73 3.05 0.55
N THR A 74 -10.62 1.86 -0.03
CA THR A 74 -11.08 0.58 0.57
C THR A 74 -10.05 -0.51 0.26
N LEU A 75 -9.85 -1.47 1.15
CA LEU A 75 -9.11 -2.69 0.80
C LEU A 75 -9.86 -3.51 -0.25
N HIS A 76 -9.19 -3.90 -1.33
CA HIS A 76 -9.79 -4.75 -2.36
C HIS A 76 -10.39 -6.04 -1.79
N ALA A 77 -9.70 -6.65 -0.82
CA ALA A 77 -10.18 -7.86 -0.14
C ALA A 77 -11.52 -7.64 0.59
N ARG A 78 -11.70 -6.50 1.28
CA ARG A 78 -13.00 -6.14 1.88
C ARG A 78 -14.04 -5.86 0.82
N PHE A 79 -13.66 -5.11 -0.22
CA PHE A 79 -14.57 -4.76 -1.31
C PHE A 79 -15.13 -5.99 -2.01
N ALA A 80 -14.30 -7.02 -2.23
CA ALA A 80 -14.71 -8.27 -2.87
C ALA A 80 -15.73 -9.07 -2.05
N ARG A 81 -15.75 -8.89 -0.72
CA ARG A 81 -16.70 -9.55 0.19
C ARG A 81 -18.02 -8.80 0.32
N ARG A 82 -18.14 -7.60 -0.26
CA ARG A 82 -19.36 -6.79 -0.17
C ARG A 82 -20.49 -7.52 -0.89
N ARG A 83 -21.57 -7.82 -0.15
CA ARG A 83 -22.80 -8.27 -0.78
C ARG A 83 -23.39 -7.11 -1.61
N PRO A 84 -23.91 -7.37 -2.83
CA PRO A 84 -24.68 -6.38 -3.57
C PRO A 84 -25.82 -5.87 -2.70
N ARG A 85 -25.95 -4.55 -2.60
CA ARG A 85 -27.05 -3.89 -1.90
C ARG A 85 -28.32 -4.17 -2.71
N GLY A 86 -28.98 -5.30 -2.46
CA GLY A 86 -30.16 -5.73 -3.22
C GLY A 86 -30.64 -7.17 -3.02
N VAL A 87 -30.00 -8.01 -2.21
CA VAL A 87 -30.46 -9.41 -2.01
C VAL A 87 -31.23 -9.59 -0.71
N ASP A 88 -31.01 -8.73 0.29
CA ASP A 88 -31.74 -8.75 1.55
C ASP A 88 -32.45 -7.39 1.78
N ALA A 89 -33.76 -7.40 1.52
CA ALA A 89 -34.78 -6.42 1.90
C ALA A 89 -34.94 -5.11 1.10
N ALA A 90 -36.21 -4.90 0.73
CA ALA A 90 -36.91 -3.66 0.46
C ALA A 90 -36.82 -2.63 1.62
N SER A 91 -35.61 -2.27 2.02
CA SER A 91 -35.35 -1.33 3.12
C SER A 91 -34.52 -0.15 2.62
N GLN A 92 -35.25 0.90 2.25
CA GLN A 92 -34.87 2.30 2.42
C GLN A 92 -33.53 2.71 1.80
N GLN A 93 -33.55 2.94 0.50
CA GLN A 93 -32.66 3.93 -0.09
C GLN A 93 -33.31 5.31 0.16
N PRO A 94 -32.78 6.17 1.06
CA PRO A 94 -33.21 7.56 1.05
C PRO A 94 -32.80 8.13 -0.32
N PRO A 95 -33.74 8.71 -1.10
CA PRO A 95 -33.40 9.35 -2.34
C PRO A 95 -32.50 10.54 -1.97
N ASN A 96 -31.35 10.66 -2.64
CA ASN A 96 -30.42 11.80 -2.58
C ASN A 96 -29.20 11.73 -1.61
N THR A 97 -28.54 10.58 -1.44
CA THR A 97 -27.25 10.50 -0.72
C THR A 97 -26.05 11.01 -1.56
N GLN A 98 -25.87 12.33 -1.60
CA GLN A 98 -24.61 12.98 -2.00
C GLN A 98 -23.63 13.17 -0.83
N ASN A 99 -23.99 12.72 0.39
CA ASN A 99 -23.22 12.96 1.61
C ASN A 99 -22.45 11.70 2.05
N LEU A 100 -21.12 11.79 2.12
CA LEU A 100 -20.23 10.71 2.56
C LEU A 100 -20.48 10.33 4.02
N ALA A 101 -20.99 11.26 4.84
CA ALA A 101 -21.35 10.99 6.23
C ALA A 101 -22.22 9.73 6.33
N LEU A 102 -23.26 9.56 5.51
CA LEU A 102 -24.10 8.36 5.54
C LEU A 102 -23.46 7.07 4.96
N LEU A 103 -22.33 7.18 4.26
CA LEU A 103 -21.52 6.04 3.77
C LEU A 103 -20.32 5.73 4.68
N SER A 104 -19.93 6.71 5.49
CA SER A 104 -18.81 6.71 6.42
C SER A 104 -19.30 6.96 7.84
N ASP A 105 -20.58 6.72 8.12
CA ASP A 105 -21.15 6.69 9.45
C ASP A 105 -20.94 5.27 9.96
N PRO A 106 -20.64 5.12 11.26
CA PRO A 106 -20.47 3.80 11.79
C PRO A 106 -21.85 3.19 11.83
N GLU A 107 -22.09 2.19 10.98
CA GLU A 107 -23.36 1.48 10.97
C GLU A 107 -23.73 1.10 12.41
N PRO A 108 -24.96 1.43 12.86
CA PRO A 108 -25.37 1.27 14.25
C PRO A 108 -25.20 -0.20 14.60
N THR A 109 -24.22 -0.47 15.48
CA THR A 109 -23.85 -1.79 15.99
C THR A 109 -24.04 -2.89 14.96
N GLN A 110 -23.06 -3.05 14.05
CA GLN A 110 -23.09 -4.15 13.11
C GLN A 110 -22.93 -5.48 13.83
N ASP A 111 -24.03 -6.23 13.84
CA ASP A 111 -24.22 -7.58 14.39
C ASP A 111 -23.43 -8.67 13.63
N GLY A 112 -22.22 -8.37 13.13
CA GLY A 112 -21.42 -9.32 12.34
C GLY A 112 -21.78 -9.36 10.86
N THR A 113 -22.02 -8.21 10.22
CA THR A 113 -22.31 -8.10 8.76
C THR A 113 -21.16 -8.52 7.82
N GLY A 114 -20.03 -9.01 8.34
CA GLY A 114 -19.13 -9.90 7.60
C GLY A 114 -18.19 -9.27 6.59
N GLU A 115 -17.89 -7.96 6.71
CA GLU A 115 -16.91 -7.26 5.85
C GLU A 115 -15.54 -7.03 6.51
N GLU A 116 -15.39 -7.32 7.80
CA GLU A 116 -14.06 -7.44 8.40
C GLU A 116 -13.33 -8.60 7.71
N LEU A 117 -12.04 -8.39 7.45
CA LEU A 117 -11.21 -9.49 6.99
C LEU A 117 -11.12 -10.53 8.10
N ASP A 118 -11.37 -11.78 7.74
CA ASP A 118 -11.03 -12.89 8.62
C ASP A 118 -9.51 -12.92 8.85
N ALA A 119 -9.10 -13.50 9.98
CA ALA A 119 -7.70 -13.53 10.39
C ALA A 119 -6.79 -14.17 9.33
N ASP A 120 -7.28 -15.18 8.62
CA ASP A 120 -6.52 -15.90 7.60
C ASP A 120 -6.26 -15.02 6.37
N THR A 121 -7.28 -14.32 5.88
CA THR A 121 -7.14 -13.42 4.73
C THR A 121 -6.31 -12.19 5.07
N LEU A 122 -6.46 -11.63 6.27
CA LEU A 122 -5.58 -10.55 6.75
C LEU A 122 -4.13 -11.03 6.80
N ARG A 123 -3.87 -12.20 7.39
CA ARG A 123 -2.54 -12.80 7.46
C ARG A 123 -1.96 -13.03 6.08
N ALA A 124 -2.71 -13.63 5.16
CA ALA A 124 -2.26 -13.87 3.79
C ALA A 124 -1.88 -12.56 3.09
N LEU A 125 -2.64 -11.48 3.32
CA LEU A 125 -2.35 -10.17 2.73
C LEU A 125 -1.10 -9.53 3.35
N LEU A 126 -0.90 -9.63 4.67
CA LEU A 126 0.31 -9.16 5.34
C LEU A 126 1.55 -9.96 4.92
N ASP A 127 1.44 -11.29 4.82
CA ASP A 127 2.50 -12.18 4.35
C ASP A 127 2.88 -11.86 2.89
N PHE A 128 1.88 -11.57 2.04
CA PHE A 128 2.13 -11.13 0.66
C PHE A 128 2.94 -9.83 0.60
N VAL A 129 2.52 -8.80 1.33
CA VAL A 129 3.21 -7.49 1.31
C VAL A 129 4.62 -7.61 1.91
N THR A 130 4.77 -8.36 2.99
CA THR A 130 6.07 -8.60 3.64
C THR A 130 7.00 -9.39 2.72
N GLY A 131 6.53 -10.48 2.13
CA GLY A 131 7.31 -11.29 1.20
C GLY A 131 7.71 -10.51 -0.06
N ARG A 132 6.86 -9.60 -0.55
CA ARG A 132 7.22 -8.70 -1.65
C ARG A 132 8.28 -7.69 -1.26
N ALA A 133 8.15 -7.05 -0.10
CA ALA A 133 9.17 -6.14 0.42
C ALA A 133 10.52 -6.83 0.61
N GLU A 134 10.53 -8.07 1.12
CA GLU A 134 11.76 -8.87 1.28
C GLU A 134 12.40 -9.22 -0.05
N ALA A 135 11.61 -9.66 -1.04
CA ALA A 135 12.10 -9.96 -2.37
C ALA A 135 12.73 -8.72 -3.04
N GLU A 136 12.11 -7.55 -2.90
CA GLU A 136 12.66 -6.29 -3.41
C GLU A 136 13.96 -5.90 -2.71
N ARG A 137 14.03 -6.03 -1.37
CA ARG A 137 15.27 -5.79 -0.62
C ARG A 137 16.39 -6.71 -1.08
N ALA A 138 16.12 -7.99 -1.29
CA ALA A 138 17.11 -8.95 -1.76
C ALA A 138 17.66 -8.59 -3.14
N VAL A 139 16.81 -8.19 -4.09
CA VAL A 139 17.22 -7.72 -5.41
C VAL A 139 18.09 -6.45 -5.30
N HIS A 140 17.73 -5.52 -4.41
CA HIS A 140 18.53 -4.32 -4.18
C HIS A 140 19.91 -4.60 -3.58
N LEU A 141 20.00 -5.52 -2.63
CA LEU A 141 21.28 -5.93 -2.07
C LEU A 141 22.17 -6.61 -3.12
N HIS A 142 21.59 -7.49 -3.95
CA HIS A 142 22.34 -8.15 -5.03
C HIS A 142 22.84 -7.17 -6.10
N SER A 143 22.00 -6.22 -6.52
CA SER A 143 22.40 -5.21 -7.51
C SER A 143 23.44 -4.22 -6.96
N ALA A 144 23.38 -3.87 -5.68
CA ALA A 144 24.43 -3.08 -5.03
C ALA A 144 25.76 -3.86 -4.99
N SER A 145 25.74 -5.13 -4.58
CA SER A 145 26.92 -5.99 -4.54
C SER A 145 27.56 -6.16 -5.92
N GLN A 146 26.77 -6.37 -6.97
CA GLN A 146 27.29 -6.50 -8.33
C GLN A 146 28.03 -5.23 -8.80
N LYS A 147 27.56 -4.03 -8.44
CA LYS A 147 28.26 -2.78 -8.76
C LYS A 147 29.64 -2.70 -8.09
N TYR A 148 29.75 -3.11 -6.83
CA TYR A 148 31.02 -3.12 -6.11
C TYR A 148 31.98 -4.20 -6.64
N ILE A 149 31.47 -5.37 -7.00
CA ILE A 149 32.27 -6.44 -7.63
C ILE A 149 32.81 -5.96 -8.99
N LEU A 150 31.98 -5.28 -9.79
CA LEU A 150 32.40 -4.77 -11.11
C LEU A 150 33.45 -3.66 -10.99
N LEU A 151 33.29 -2.74 -10.03
CA LEU A 151 34.31 -1.73 -9.71
C LEU A 151 35.63 -2.35 -9.23
N GLY A 152 35.55 -3.36 -8.36
CA GLY A 152 36.73 -4.11 -7.92
C GLY A 152 37.44 -4.84 -9.06
N ALA A 153 36.69 -5.45 -9.98
CA ALA A 153 37.24 -6.11 -11.15
C ALA A 153 37.93 -5.14 -12.12
N VAL A 154 37.37 -3.95 -12.33
CA VAL A 154 37.99 -2.89 -13.16
C VAL A 154 39.27 -2.34 -12.51
N ALA A 155 39.26 -2.14 -11.19
CA ALA A 155 40.48 -1.74 -10.48
C ALA A 155 41.57 -2.81 -10.58
N ALA A 156 41.22 -4.08 -10.39
CA ALA A 156 42.15 -5.20 -10.50
C ALA A 156 42.74 -5.35 -11.92
N SER A 157 41.93 -5.16 -12.97
CA SER A 157 42.40 -5.24 -14.35
C SER A 157 43.38 -4.11 -14.69
N LEU A 158 43.14 -2.89 -14.21
CA LEU A 158 44.06 -1.76 -14.36
C LEU A 158 45.40 -2.00 -13.66
N VAL A 159 45.37 -2.54 -12.43
CA VAL A 159 46.60 -2.90 -11.68
C VAL A 159 47.37 -3.99 -12.40
N SER A 160 46.68 -5.03 -12.90
CA SER A 160 47.32 -6.10 -13.66
C SER A 160 47.98 -5.57 -14.94
N LEU A 161 47.33 -4.64 -15.64
CA LEU A 161 47.84 -4.06 -16.89
C LEU A 161 49.09 -3.21 -16.64
N LEU A 162 49.11 -2.43 -15.55
CA LEU A 162 50.29 -1.68 -15.11
C LEU A 162 51.46 -2.60 -14.72
N ALA A 163 51.18 -3.68 -13.98
CA ALA A 163 52.20 -4.65 -13.58
C ALA A 163 52.87 -5.32 -14.80
N THR A 164 52.08 -5.69 -15.81
CA THR A 164 52.61 -6.29 -17.05
C THR A 164 53.49 -5.32 -17.83
N ILE A 165 53.12 -4.03 -17.91
CA ILE A 165 53.93 -3.01 -18.58
C ILE A 165 55.27 -2.82 -17.86
N ILE A 166 55.27 -2.77 -16.53
CA ILE A 166 56.51 -2.63 -15.74
C ILE A 166 57.43 -3.85 -15.95
N GLN A 167 56.88 -5.07 -16.01
CA GLN A 167 57.66 -6.27 -16.31
C GLN A 167 58.22 -6.29 -17.72
N ALA A 168 57.51 -5.75 -18.73
CA ALA A 168 57.96 -5.75 -20.11
C ALA A 168 59.06 -4.72 -20.42
N VAL A 169 59.19 -3.68 -19.60
CA VAL A 169 60.18 -2.59 -19.76
C VAL A 169 61.50 -2.89 -19.03
N ARG A 170 61.51 -3.92 -18.17
CA ARG A 170 62.66 -4.30 -17.33
C ARG A 170 63.48 -5.41 -17.97
#